data_AF-A0A443RSC8-F1
#
_entry.id   AF-A0A443RSC8-F1
#
_cell.length_a   1.000
_cell.length_b   1.000
_cell.length_c   1.000
_cell.angle_alpha   90.00
_cell.angle_beta   90.00
_cell.angle_gamma   90.00
#
_symmetry.space_group_name_H-M   'P 1'
#
loop_
_entity.id
_entity.type
_entity.pdbx_description
1 polymer ?
#
loop_
_entity_poly.entity_id
_entity_poly.type
_entity_poly.pdbx_seq_one_letter_code
_entity_poly.pdbx_strand_id
1 'polypeptide(L)'
;MANRIVDSARGILNKFLPDIYIYTDHMKGVKSGTSPGFGLSLVAETTNGTFLSAELASNPQGQGAAVLPEDLGRNCARLLFEEIYRGGCVDSTNQSLALLLMTLRQQDVSKVLLGPLSPYTINFLQHLKSFFQIMFKIETKPCGEELKGGDKVLMTCVGTGFSNLSKTLK
;
A
#
# COMPACT_ATOMS: atom_id res chain seq x y z
N MET A 1 -16.64 18.43 7.87
CA MET A 1 -15.34 17.80 8.20
C MET A 1 -14.65 17.31 6.94
N ALA A 2 -15.31 16.53 6.07
CA ALA A 2 -14.74 16.04 4.81
C ALA A 2 -14.04 17.15 3.97
N ASN A 3 -14.69 18.29 3.72
CA ASN A 3 -14.07 19.37 2.93
C ASN A 3 -12.76 19.90 3.55
N ARG A 4 -12.67 19.99 4.89
CA ARG A 4 -11.45 20.44 5.58
C ARG A 4 -10.28 19.47 5.36
N ILE A 5 -10.57 18.17 5.28
CA ILE A 5 -9.59 17.11 4.97
C ILE A 5 -9.14 17.24 3.51
N VAL A 6 -10.08 17.45 2.58
CA VAL A 6 -9.79 17.64 1.15
C VAL A 6 -8.90 18.85 0.93
N ASP A 7 -9.25 19.99 1.54
CA ASP A 7 -8.49 21.24 1.41
C ASP A 7 -7.07 21.10 1.98
N SER A 8 -6.92 20.42 3.13
CA SER A 8 -5.62 20.22 3.75
C SER A 8 -4.73 19.23 2.97
N ALA A 9 -5.30 18.17 2.42
CA ALA A 9 -4.60 17.24 1.54
C ALA A 9 -4.18 17.92 0.23
N ARG A 10 -5.11 18.63 -0.44
CA ARG A 10 -4.83 19.40 -1.67
C ARG A 10 -3.77 20.48 -1.46
N GLY A 11 -3.74 21.14 -0.30
CA GLY A 11 -2.71 22.12 0.03
C GLY A 11 -1.27 21.57 -0.01
N ILE A 12 -1.11 20.25 0.14
CA ILE A 12 0.18 19.56 -0.02
C ILE A 12 0.33 19.02 -1.44
N LEU A 13 -0.67 18.27 -1.93
CA LEU A 13 -0.60 17.53 -3.19
C LEU A 13 -0.52 18.45 -4.43
N ASN A 14 -1.25 19.58 -4.42
CA ASN A 14 -1.28 20.54 -5.54
C ASN A 14 0.07 21.19 -5.84
N LYS A 15 1.05 21.09 -4.92
CA LYS A 15 2.42 21.57 -5.15
C LYS A 15 3.17 20.73 -6.17
N PHE A 16 2.70 19.52 -6.46
CA PHE A 16 3.37 18.54 -7.33
C PHE A 16 2.56 18.25 -8.59
N LEU A 17 1.26 18.00 -8.46
CA LEU A 17 0.38 17.69 -9.58
C LEU A 17 -0.94 18.46 -9.42
N PRO A 18 -1.50 19.02 -10.52
CA PRO A 18 -2.82 19.66 -10.48
C PRO A 18 -3.97 18.65 -10.58
N ASP A 19 -3.70 17.46 -11.13
CA ASP A 19 -4.72 16.45 -11.45
C ASP A 19 -5.00 15.54 -10.25
N ILE A 20 -5.79 16.06 -9.30
CA ILE A 20 -6.11 15.36 -8.04
C ILE A 20 -7.63 15.37 -7.82
N TYR A 21 -8.21 14.18 -7.83
CA TYR A 21 -9.63 13.95 -7.54
C TYR A 21 -9.78 13.30 -6.17
N ILE A 22 -10.41 14.01 -5.23
CA ILE A 22 -10.75 13.46 -3.91
C ILE A 22 -12.26 13.46 -3.78
N TYR A 23 -12.83 12.26 -3.70
CA TYR A 23 -14.26 12.07 -3.49
C TYR A 23 -14.59 12.18 -2.01
N THR A 24 -15.66 12.88 -1.68
CA THR A 24 -16.17 12.99 -0.31
C THR A 24 -17.42 12.16 -0.15
N ASP A 25 -17.37 11.20 0.78
CA ASP A 25 -18.52 10.41 1.16
C ASP A 25 -18.92 10.75 2.60
N HIS A 26 -20.18 11.10 2.80
CA HIS A 26 -20.72 11.53 4.09
C HIS A 26 -21.93 10.67 4.46
N MET A 27 -21.69 9.66 5.31
CA MET A 27 -22.73 8.77 5.81
C MET A 27 -23.50 9.40 6.99
N LYS A 28 -24.82 9.20 7.04
CA LYS A 28 -25.72 9.65 8.13
C LYS A 28 -26.70 8.55 8.53
N GLY A 29 -27.17 8.60 9.78
CA GLY A 29 -28.22 7.74 10.31
C GLY A 29 -27.80 6.28 10.43
N VAL A 30 -28.68 5.34 10.07
CA VAL A 30 -28.38 3.90 10.20
C VAL A 30 -27.16 3.48 9.36
N LYS A 31 -26.90 4.17 8.24
CA LYS A 31 -25.77 3.87 7.34
C LYS A 31 -24.40 4.29 7.89
N SER A 32 -24.34 5.18 8.89
CA SER A 32 -23.06 5.65 9.46
C SER A 32 -22.50 4.75 10.55
N GLY A 33 -23.19 3.67 10.91
CA GLY A 33 -22.80 2.81 12.02
C GLY A 33 -22.93 3.50 13.39
N THR A 34 -22.38 2.86 14.42
CA THR A 34 -22.49 3.27 15.82
C THR A 34 -21.31 4.10 16.31
N SER A 35 -20.20 4.12 15.58
CA SER A 35 -18.98 4.81 15.97
C SER A 35 -18.71 5.99 15.05
N PRO A 36 -18.67 7.23 15.57
CA PRO A 36 -18.31 8.38 14.75
C PRO A 36 -16.81 8.36 14.43
N GLY A 37 -16.48 8.66 13.18
CA GLY A 37 -15.12 8.72 12.70
C GLY A 37 -15.04 9.33 11.31
N PHE A 38 -13.83 9.69 10.91
CA PHE A 38 -13.53 10.14 9.56
C PHE A 38 -12.17 9.57 9.15
N GLY A 39 -11.97 9.42 7.86
CA GLY A 39 -10.71 8.93 7.30
C GLY A 39 -10.49 9.49 5.91
N LEU A 40 -9.27 9.27 5.44
CA LEU A 40 -8.86 9.59 4.09
C LEU A 40 -8.07 8.41 3.55
N SER A 41 -8.39 8.00 2.33
CA SER A 41 -7.60 7.07 1.54
C SER A 41 -7.20 7.78 0.26
N LEU A 42 -5.90 7.81 -0.01
CA LEU A 42 -5.33 8.39 -1.21
C LEU A 42 -4.65 7.28 -2.01
N VAL A 43 -4.84 7.32 -3.33
CA VAL A 43 -4.21 6.39 -4.26
C VAL A 43 -3.50 7.21 -5.33
N ALA A 44 -2.21 6.97 -5.50
CA ALA A 44 -1.40 7.50 -6.57
C ALA A 44 -1.32 6.47 -7.69
N GLU A 45 -1.81 6.83 -8.87
CA GLU A 45 -1.74 6.02 -10.08
C GLU A 45 -0.54 6.47 -10.92
N THR A 46 0.28 5.50 -11.34
CA THR A 46 1.37 5.75 -12.28
C THR A 46 0.92 5.45 -13.72
N THR A 47 1.56 6.07 -14.70
CA THR A 47 1.28 5.84 -16.13
C THR A 47 1.50 4.38 -16.58
N ASN A 48 2.22 3.59 -15.78
CA ASN A 48 2.47 2.18 -16.03
C ASN A 48 1.43 1.25 -15.39
N GLY A 49 0.36 1.79 -14.79
CA GLY A 49 -0.70 1.01 -14.15
C GLY A 49 -0.37 0.50 -12.75
N THR A 50 0.71 0.98 -12.13
CA THR A 50 1.02 0.72 -10.72
C THR A 50 0.24 1.70 -9.84
N PHE A 51 -0.31 1.19 -8.74
CA PHE A 51 -1.01 1.98 -7.73
C PHE A 51 -0.25 1.93 -6.41
N LEU A 52 -0.05 3.10 -5.79
CA LEU A 52 0.49 3.23 -4.44
C LEU A 52 -0.58 3.87 -3.57
N SER A 53 -0.86 3.30 -2.41
CA SER A 53 -1.95 3.76 -1.54
C SER A 53 -1.44 4.16 -0.17
N ALA A 54 -2.13 5.12 0.43
CA ALA A 54 -1.95 5.47 1.84
C ALA A 54 -3.31 5.83 2.43
N GLU A 55 -3.58 5.30 3.62
CA GLU A 55 -4.81 5.55 4.34
C GLU A 55 -4.55 5.96 5.78
N LEU A 56 -5.43 6.81 6.31
CA LEU A 56 -5.39 7.24 7.69
C LEU A 56 -6.80 7.49 8.21
N ALA A 57 -7.10 6.97 9.39
CA ALA A 57 -8.38 7.12 10.06
C ALA A 57 -8.23 7.89 11.38
N SER A 58 -9.30 8.56 11.81
CA SER A 58 -9.39 9.18 13.12
C SER A 58 -9.45 8.12 14.23
N ASN A 59 -8.89 8.44 15.39
CA ASN A 59 -9.02 7.58 16.56
C ASN A 59 -10.50 7.43 16.99
N PRO A 60 -10.90 6.25 17.51
CA PRO A 60 -12.21 6.06 18.10
C PRO A 60 -12.46 7.01 19.27
N GLN A 61 -13.73 7.34 19.53
CA GLN A 61 -14.09 8.16 20.69
C GLN A 61 -13.60 7.53 22.00
N GLY A 62 -12.94 8.34 22.84
CA GLY A 62 -12.42 7.91 24.14
C GLY A 62 -11.07 7.20 24.10
N GLN A 63 -10.51 6.95 22.91
CA GLN A 63 -9.16 6.39 22.75
C GLN A 63 -8.22 7.44 22.14
N GLY A 64 -7.22 7.85 22.91
CA GLY A 64 -6.17 8.76 22.44
C GLY A 64 -6.60 10.23 22.29
N ALA A 65 -5.70 11.03 21.73
CA ALA A 65 -5.92 12.45 21.49
C ALA A 65 -6.86 12.67 20.29
N ALA A 66 -7.67 13.73 20.38
CA ALA A 66 -8.52 14.16 19.28
C ALA A 66 -7.67 14.59 18.08
N VAL A 67 -7.88 13.95 16.93
CA VAL A 67 -7.18 14.26 15.68
C VAL A 67 -7.93 15.37 14.96
N LEU A 68 -7.23 16.42 14.54
CA LEU A 68 -7.82 17.46 13.71
C LEU A 68 -7.97 16.97 12.26
N PRO A 69 -9.10 17.23 11.59
CA PRO A 69 -9.29 16.85 10.19
C PRO A 69 -8.19 17.38 9.25
N GLU A 70 -7.71 18.60 9.49
CA GLU A 70 -6.63 19.20 8.71
C GLU A 70 -5.33 18.40 8.83
N ASP A 71 -4.98 18.01 10.05
CA ASP A 71 -3.76 17.26 10.33
C ASP A 71 -3.86 15.83 9.78
N LEU A 72 -5.04 15.21 9.84
CA LEU A 72 -5.28 13.92 9.19
C LEU A 72 -5.01 14.01 7.68
N GLY A 73 -5.56 15.01 7.00
CA GLY A 73 -5.34 15.20 5.56
C GLY A 73 -3.86 15.48 5.20
N ARG A 74 -3.18 16.31 6.01
CA ARG A 74 -1.73 16.58 5.82
C ARG A 74 -0.88 15.33 6.05
N ASN A 75 -1.16 14.57 7.10
CA ASN A 75 -0.40 13.37 7.43
C ASN A 75 -0.63 12.26 6.42
N CYS A 76 -1.87 12.04 5.97
CA CYS A 76 -2.17 11.08 4.92
C CYS A 76 -1.45 11.43 3.60
N ALA A 77 -1.43 12.71 3.19
CA ALA A 77 -0.66 13.14 2.02
C ALA A 77 0.85 12.89 2.17
N ARG A 78 1.41 13.10 3.37
CA ARG A 78 2.82 12.78 3.65
C ARG A 78 3.11 11.28 3.60
N LEU A 79 2.21 10.45 4.14
CA LEU A 79 2.34 8.99 4.05
C LEU A 79 2.32 8.52 2.59
N LEU A 80 1.44 9.09 1.76
CA LEU A 80 1.42 8.79 0.33
C LEU A 80 2.76 9.15 -0.34
N PHE A 81 3.31 10.31 -0.02
CA PHE A 81 4.63 10.70 -0.54
C PHE A 81 5.76 9.81 -0.02
N GLU A 82 5.67 9.30 1.21
CA GLU A 82 6.63 8.33 1.71
C GLU A 82 6.57 7.02 0.92
N GLU A 83 5.37 6.52 0.60
CA GLU A 83 5.20 5.34 -0.25
C GLU A 83 5.70 5.58 -1.68
N ILE A 84 5.45 6.75 -2.26
CA ILE A 84 6.00 7.14 -3.58
C ILE A 84 7.53 7.23 -3.54
N TYR A 85 8.09 7.81 -2.47
CA TYR A 85 9.54 7.95 -2.30
C TYR A 85 10.25 6.61 -2.13
N ARG A 86 9.68 5.71 -1.31
CA ARG A 86 10.13 4.31 -1.18
C ARG A 86 10.04 3.59 -2.53
N GLY A 87 8.97 3.85 -3.28
CA GLY A 87 8.75 3.36 -4.64
C GLY A 87 8.60 1.85 -4.73
N GLY A 88 8.71 1.34 -5.95
CA GLY A 88 8.44 -0.06 -6.28
C GLY A 88 7.07 -0.23 -6.94
N CYS A 89 6.71 -1.47 -7.21
CA CYS A 89 5.45 -1.86 -7.85
C CYS A 89 4.32 -2.08 -6.84
N VAL A 90 4.63 -2.17 -5.55
CA VAL A 90 3.66 -2.48 -4.48
C VAL A 90 4.00 -1.61 -3.27
N ASP A 91 2.97 -1.06 -2.64
CA ASP A 91 3.08 -0.32 -1.38
C ASP A 91 3.53 -1.22 -0.22
N SER A 92 4.03 -0.61 0.85
CA SER A 92 4.59 -1.33 2.00
C SER A 92 3.61 -2.26 2.71
N THR A 93 2.32 -1.94 2.65
CA THR A 93 1.21 -2.70 3.26
C THR A 93 0.88 -3.97 2.48
N ASN A 94 0.84 -3.92 1.15
CA ASN A 94 0.44 -5.06 0.32
C ASN A 94 1.61 -5.94 -0.17
N GLN A 95 2.86 -5.64 0.23
CA GLN A 95 4.03 -6.46 -0.13
C GLN A 95 3.83 -7.94 0.18
N SER A 96 3.36 -8.25 1.39
CA SER A 96 3.14 -9.63 1.85
C SER A 96 2.15 -10.39 0.97
N LEU A 97 1.03 -9.75 0.62
CA LEU A 97 0.00 -10.32 -0.24
C LEU A 97 0.54 -10.57 -1.65
N ALA A 98 1.27 -9.62 -2.22
CA ALA A 98 1.89 -9.79 -3.53
C ALA A 98 2.87 -10.98 -3.54
N LEU A 99 3.71 -11.10 -2.51
CA LEU A 99 4.65 -12.23 -2.37
C LEU A 99 3.92 -13.56 -2.22
N LEU A 100 2.84 -13.62 -1.44
CA LEU A 100 2.02 -14.82 -1.30
C LEU A 100 1.44 -15.26 -2.65
N LEU A 101 0.86 -14.32 -3.41
CA LEU A 101 0.28 -14.63 -4.72
C LEU A 101 1.35 -15.11 -5.71
N MET A 102 2.59 -14.59 -5.62
CA MET A 102 3.71 -15.10 -6.41
C MET A 102 4.08 -16.54 -6.02
N THR A 103 4.05 -16.89 -4.73
CA THR A 103 4.33 -18.27 -4.27
C THR A 103 3.27 -19.29 -4.67
N LEU A 104 2.01 -18.87 -4.75
CA LEU A 104 0.87 -19.74 -5.10
C LEU A 104 0.65 -19.85 -6.61
N ARG A 105 1.46 -19.17 -7.44
CA ARG A 105 1.38 -19.29 -8.89
C ARG A 105 1.79 -20.71 -9.35
N GLN A 106 1.44 -21.03 -10.60
CA GLN A 106 2.06 -22.11 -11.37
C GLN A 106 3.61 -22.08 -11.29
N GLN A 107 4.27 -23.20 -11.60
CA GLN A 107 5.72 -23.35 -11.55
C GLN A 107 6.42 -22.52 -12.64
N ASP A 108 6.42 -21.22 -12.47
CA ASP A 108 7.04 -20.24 -13.34
C ASP A 108 7.76 -19.16 -12.52
N VAL A 109 8.77 -18.54 -13.13
CA VAL A 109 9.60 -17.51 -12.51
C VAL A 109 8.83 -16.20 -12.47
N SER A 110 8.53 -15.73 -11.27
CA SER A 110 7.90 -14.43 -11.05
C SER A 110 8.91 -13.45 -10.49
N LYS A 111 8.92 -12.23 -11.03
CA LYS A 111 9.78 -11.12 -10.61
C LYS A 111 8.93 -9.93 -10.20
N VAL A 112 9.22 -9.30 -9.08
CA VAL A 112 8.58 -8.07 -8.64
C VAL A 112 9.63 -7.11 -8.09
N LEU A 113 9.51 -5.82 -8.43
CA LEU A 113 10.33 -4.77 -7.87
C LEU A 113 9.58 -4.15 -6.69
N LEU A 114 10.14 -4.23 -5.49
CA LEU A 114 9.58 -3.64 -4.29
C LEU A 114 10.44 -2.46 -3.83
N GLY A 115 9.88 -1.60 -2.98
CA GLY A 115 10.65 -0.70 -2.14
C GLY A 115 11.38 -1.46 -1.01
N PRO A 116 11.88 -0.76 0.02
CA PRO A 116 12.50 -1.39 1.17
C PRO A 116 11.52 -2.37 1.86
N LEU A 117 12.06 -3.51 2.30
CA LEU A 117 11.26 -4.56 2.95
C LEU A 117 10.87 -4.12 4.35
N SER A 118 9.57 -4.20 4.67
CA SER A 118 9.11 -3.99 6.04
C SER A 118 9.52 -5.15 6.95
N PRO A 119 9.67 -4.94 8.27
CA PRO A 119 9.92 -6.02 9.23
C PRO A 119 8.85 -7.12 9.18
N TYR A 120 7.60 -6.74 8.89
CA TYR A 120 6.50 -7.67 8.69
C TYR A 120 6.74 -8.57 7.48
N THR A 121 7.13 -7.99 6.34
CA THR A 121 7.43 -8.73 5.11
C THR A 121 8.60 -9.71 5.31
N ILE A 122 9.61 -9.33 6.09
CA ILE A 122 10.76 -10.20 6.40
C ILE A 122 10.31 -11.45 7.18
N ASN A 123 9.50 -11.27 8.23
CA ASN A 123 8.96 -12.40 8.98
C ASN A 123 8.03 -13.26 8.11
N PHE A 124 7.25 -12.63 7.24
CA PHE A 124 6.37 -13.34 6.31
C PHE A 124 7.16 -14.22 5.31
N LEU A 125 8.31 -13.75 4.82
CA LEU A 125 9.22 -14.55 3.99
C LEU A 125 9.73 -15.80 4.72
N GLN A 126 10.00 -15.72 6.03
CA GLN A 126 10.38 -16.88 6.82
C GLN A 126 9.24 -17.90 6.89
N HIS A 127 8.00 -17.44 7.09
CA HIS A 127 6.82 -18.31 7.04
C HIS A 127 6.64 -18.96 5.67
N LEU A 128 6.78 -18.21 4.57
CA LEU A 128 6.70 -18.78 3.22
C LEU A 128 7.74 -19.88 3.00
N LYS A 129 8.96 -19.70 3.52
CA LYS A 129 9.99 -20.75 3.50
C LYS A 129 9.58 -21.97 4.32
N SER A 130 9.04 -21.80 5.53
CA SER A 130 8.61 -22.92 6.38
C SER A 130 7.43 -23.71 5.81
N PHE A 131 6.40 -23.03 5.29
CA PHE A 131 5.17 -23.67 4.82
C PHE A 131 5.25 -24.17 3.37
N PHE A 132 5.82 -23.37 2.47
CA PHE A 132 5.85 -23.68 1.03
C PHE A 132 7.22 -24.13 0.53
N GLN A 133 8.26 -24.08 1.38
CA GLN A 133 9.65 -24.42 1.01
C GLN A 133 10.18 -23.60 -0.18
N ILE A 134 9.61 -22.41 -0.42
CA ILE A 134 10.07 -21.46 -1.43
C ILE A 134 11.09 -20.51 -0.81
N MET A 135 12.17 -20.27 -1.55
CA MET A 135 13.13 -19.22 -1.25
C MET A 135 13.08 -18.13 -2.32
N PHE A 136 13.03 -16.88 -1.88
CA PHE A 136 13.11 -15.72 -2.75
C PHE A 136 14.57 -15.34 -2.97
N LYS A 137 14.94 -15.10 -4.23
CA LYS A 137 16.19 -14.41 -4.57
C LYS A 137 15.96 -12.91 -4.41
N ILE A 138 16.81 -12.28 -3.61
CA ILE A 138 16.75 -10.86 -3.27
C ILE A 138 17.94 -10.16 -3.91
N GLU A 139 17.67 -9.25 -4.86
CA GLU A 139 18.70 -8.44 -5.51
C GLU A 139 18.44 -6.96 -5.23
N THR A 140 19.38 -6.28 -4.59
CA THR A 140 19.29 -4.84 -4.37
C THR A 140 19.63 -4.10 -5.67
N LYS A 141 18.74 -3.20 -6.08
CA LYS A 141 18.97 -2.28 -7.18
C LYS A 141 19.14 -0.88 -6.60
N PRO A 142 20.39 -0.38 -6.46
CA PRO A 142 20.60 1.00 -6.04
C PRO A 142 19.95 1.92 -7.06
N CYS A 143 19.32 3.00 -6.59
CA CYS A 143 18.72 3.97 -7.48
C CYS A 143 19.83 4.66 -8.29
N GLY A 144 19.72 4.68 -9.62
CA GLY A 144 20.65 5.42 -10.48
C GLY A 144 20.56 6.93 -10.20
N GLU A 145 21.64 7.66 -10.51
CA GLU A 145 21.85 9.08 -10.15
C GLU A 145 20.72 10.04 -10.60
N GLU A 146 19.86 9.63 -11.53
CA GLU A 146 18.83 10.49 -12.15
C GLU A 146 17.48 10.53 -11.40
N LEU A 147 17.18 9.57 -10.50
CA LEU A 147 15.90 9.53 -9.79
C LEU A 147 16.12 9.51 -8.27
N LYS A 148 15.71 10.59 -7.59
CA LYS A 148 15.68 10.66 -6.12
C LYS A 148 14.62 9.69 -5.59
N GLY A 149 15.02 8.54 -5.06
CA GLY A 149 14.12 7.55 -4.48
C GLY A 149 14.86 6.60 -3.53
N GLY A 150 14.10 5.83 -2.76
CA GLY A 150 14.63 4.83 -1.84
C GLY A 150 15.26 3.64 -2.55
N ASP A 151 16.00 2.84 -1.79
CA ASP A 151 16.58 1.58 -2.26
C ASP A 151 15.49 0.60 -2.67
N LYS A 152 15.63 0.04 -3.87
CA LYS A 152 14.66 -0.91 -4.43
C LYS A 152 15.22 -2.32 -4.39
N VAL A 153 14.31 -3.27 -4.22
CA VAL A 153 14.65 -4.69 -4.10
C VAL A 153 13.90 -5.46 -5.18
N LEU A 154 14.65 -6.11 -6.07
CA LEU A 154 14.11 -7.05 -7.03
C LEU A 154 13.99 -8.42 -6.36
N MET A 155 12.75 -8.87 -6.19
CA MET A 155 12.41 -10.17 -5.62
C MET A 155 12.06 -11.14 -6.75
N THR A 156 12.67 -12.32 -6.73
CA THR A 156 12.38 -13.39 -7.70
C THR A 156 12.06 -14.69 -6.97
N CYS A 157 10.99 -15.39 -7.38
CA CYS A 157 10.68 -16.73 -6.90
C CYS A 157 10.10 -17.61 -8.01
N VAL A 158 10.09 -18.91 -7.77
CA VAL A 158 9.37 -19.90 -8.59
C VAL A 158 8.12 -20.31 -7.82
N GLY A 159 6.96 -20.28 -8.45
CA GLY A 159 5.69 -20.66 -7.82
C GLY A 159 5.63 -22.15 -7.47
N THR A 160 4.81 -22.51 -6.48
CA THR A 160 4.65 -23.92 -6.03
C THR A 160 3.84 -24.78 -7.00
N GLY A 161 3.08 -24.19 -7.91
CA GLY A 161 2.11 -24.93 -8.71
C GLY A 161 0.76 -25.12 -8.02
N PHE A 162 0.40 -24.25 -7.06
CA PHE A 162 -0.83 -24.39 -6.30
C PHE A 162 -2.06 -24.27 -7.22
N SER A 163 -2.98 -25.23 -7.10
CA SER A 163 -4.26 -25.23 -7.82
C SER A 163 -5.40 -25.17 -6.82
N ASN A 164 -6.48 -24.47 -7.18
CA ASN A 164 -7.63 -24.35 -6.32
C ASN A 164 -8.39 -25.68 -6.27
N LEU A 165 -8.25 -26.40 -5.15
CA LEU A 165 -8.86 -27.71 -4.91
C LEU A 165 -10.40 -27.66 -4.84
N SER A 166 -11.00 -26.52 -4.52
CA SER A 166 -12.47 -26.39 -4.43
C SER A 166 -13.13 -26.13 -5.79
N LYS A 167 -12.35 -25.81 -6.82
CA LYS A 167 -12.89 -25.56 -8.16
C LYS A 167 -13.16 -26.91 -8.85
N THR A 168 -14.44 -27.22 -9.05
CA THR A 168 -14.85 -28.38 -9.84
C THR A 168 -14.46 -28.14 -11.31
N LEU A 169 -13.65 -29.04 -11.86
CA LEU A 169 -13.35 -29.05 -13.30
C LEU A 169 -14.58 -29.61 -14.02
N LYS A 170 -15.22 -28.79 -14.86
CA LYS A 170 -16.22 -29.25 -15.83
C LYS A 170 -15.53 -29.62 -17.12
#